data_AF-A0A6N2K3M2-F1
#
_entry.id   AF-A0A6N2K3M2-F1
#
_cell.length_a   1.000
_cell.length_b   1.000
_cell.length_c   1.000
_cell.angle_alpha   90.00
_cell.angle_beta   90.00
_cell.angle_gamma   90.00
#
_symmetry.space_group_name_H-M   'P 1'
#
loop_
_entity.id
_entity.type
_entity.pdbx_description
1 polymer ?
#
loop_
_entity_poly.entity_id
_entity_poly.type
_entity_poly.pdbx_seq_one_letter_code
_entity_poly.pdbx_strand_id
1 'polypeptide(L)'
;MNTAKRAAQLLSTQNIRSLFDSVEAFLFDCDGVIWKGDKLIDGVSETLDWLRSKGKKLVFVTNNSLKSRIQYAKKFHSLGISVAEDEIFSSSFAAAMYLKVNNFPQEKKVYVIGGEGILEELQIAGFTGLGGPEDGEKRVELKPNSLFEHDKSVGAVVVGIDPRINYYKLQYGTLCIRENPGCLFIATNRDAVGHMTDLQEWPGAGSMVAAMCGSTEREPIVVGKPSTFMMDFLLEKFHINTSKMCMVGDRLDTDILFGQNAGCKTLLVLSGVTTQTTLQDPSNNVQPDYYTSQAVFMEAVAELSAASIYFLEAIVAAFPNSSLLAMRSISSSNLLNSSMALSMSDSRYSSASCTATSASSTSFSCSSSIAAHDLYASISKSFMTSSVEEGSKMRAVKSCGLSIQRSYTIVRETHG
;
A
#
# COMPACT_ATOMS: atom_id res chain seq x y z
N MET A 1 3.25 -27.99 -24.68
CA MET A 1 4.31 -28.42 -23.73
C MET A 1 3.74 -28.25 -22.33
N ASN A 2 3.71 -29.33 -21.56
CA ASN A 2 3.14 -29.36 -20.22
C ASN A 2 4.17 -28.78 -19.24
N THR A 3 4.22 -27.46 -19.11
CA THR A 3 4.98 -26.82 -18.02
C THR A 3 4.25 -27.14 -16.73
N ALA A 4 4.79 -28.10 -15.96
CA ALA A 4 4.31 -28.35 -14.60
C ALA A 4 4.19 -26.99 -13.88
N LYS A 5 2.98 -26.64 -13.44
CA LYS A 5 2.75 -25.40 -12.69
C LYS A 5 3.68 -25.43 -11.47
N ARG A 6 4.64 -24.51 -11.44
CA ARG A 6 5.58 -24.40 -10.34
C ARG A 6 4.78 -24.01 -9.11
N ALA A 7 4.93 -24.76 -8.01
CA ALA A 7 4.26 -24.44 -6.76
C ALA A 7 4.73 -23.07 -6.23
N ALA A 8 3.81 -22.32 -5.64
CA ALA A 8 4.10 -21.04 -5.01
C ALA A 8 5.15 -21.21 -3.90
N GLN A 9 6.17 -20.34 -3.89
CA GLN A 9 7.24 -20.40 -2.89
C GLN A 9 6.98 -19.39 -1.78
N LEU A 10 7.14 -19.81 -0.53
CA LEU A 10 7.15 -18.86 0.58
C LEU A 10 8.34 -17.91 0.43
N LEU A 11 8.08 -16.60 0.45
CA LEU A 11 9.12 -15.58 0.43
C LEU A 11 9.89 -15.65 1.76
N SER A 12 11.19 -15.84 1.69
CA SER A 12 12.09 -16.04 2.82
C SER A 12 13.39 -15.30 2.61
N THR A 13 14.21 -15.19 3.66
CA THR A 13 15.55 -14.59 3.59
C THR A 13 16.47 -15.23 2.55
N GLN A 14 16.17 -16.46 2.13
CA GLN A 14 16.98 -17.20 1.15
C GLN A 14 16.65 -16.84 -0.31
N ASN A 15 15.40 -16.45 -0.61
CA ASN A 15 14.94 -16.21 -1.98
C ASN A 15 14.54 -14.76 -2.27
N ILE A 16 14.34 -13.94 -1.24
CA ILE A 16 13.93 -12.53 -1.36
C ILE A 16 14.95 -11.71 -2.16
N ARG A 17 16.25 -11.92 -1.92
CA ARG A 17 17.31 -11.24 -2.67
C ARG A 17 17.29 -11.56 -4.16
N SER A 18 17.01 -12.81 -4.51
CA SER A 18 16.88 -13.23 -5.91
C SER A 18 15.69 -12.55 -6.60
N LEU A 19 14.54 -12.46 -5.92
CA LEU A 19 13.39 -11.70 -6.42
C LEU A 19 13.77 -10.22 -6.58
N PHE A 20 14.29 -9.61 -5.53
CA PHE A 20 14.67 -8.20 -5.48
C PHE A 20 15.69 -7.81 -6.56
N ASP A 21 16.76 -8.58 -6.73
CA ASP A 21 17.81 -8.30 -7.72
C ASP A 21 17.29 -8.51 -9.16
N SER A 22 16.27 -9.35 -9.35
CA SER A 22 15.71 -9.65 -10.67
C SER A 22 14.69 -8.62 -11.18
N VAL A 23 14.26 -7.67 -10.34
CA VAL A 23 13.21 -6.70 -10.69
C VAL A 23 13.68 -5.26 -10.53
N GLU A 24 13.20 -4.38 -11.40
CA GLU A 24 13.45 -2.94 -11.38
C GLU A 24 12.23 -2.16 -10.88
N ALA A 25 11.03 -2.74 -11.00
CA ALA A 25 9.79 -2.13 -10.55
C ALA A 25 8.89 -3.11 -9.77
N PHE A 26 8.17 -2.55 -8.80
CA PHE A 26 7.09 -3.23 -8.08
C PHE A 26 5.76 -2.53 -8.38
N LEU A 27 4.77 -3.33 -8.76
CA LEU A 27 3.40 -2.92 -9.00
C LEU A 27 2.58 -3.43 -7.81
N PHE A 28 2.06 -2.54 -6.99
CA PHE A 28 1.30 -2.87 -5.81
C PHE A 28 -0.19 -2.69 -6.07
N ASP A 29 -1.00 -3.70 -5.77
CA ASP A 29 -2.40 -3.40 -5.41
C ASP A 29 -2.45 -2.54 -4.14
N CYS A 30 -3.62 -1.98 -3.82
CA CYS A 30 -3.82 -1.08 -2.71
C CYS A 30 -4.65 -1.67 -1.57
N ASP A 31 -5.88 -2.12 -1.85
CA ASP A 31 -6.81 -2.59 -0.83
C ASP A 31 -6.45 -4.03 -0.43
N GLY A 32 -6.05 -4.26 0.83
CA GLY A 32 -5.52 -5.56 1.27
C GLY A 32 -4.00 -5.70 1.16
N VAL A 33 -3.32 -4.75 0.49
CA VAL A 33 -1.85 -4.75 0.30
C VAL A 33 -1.17 -3.55 0.98
N ILE A 34 -1.68 -2.34 0.75
CA ILE A 34 -1.18 -1.10 1.37
C ILE A 34 -2.00 -0.73 2.60
N TRP A 35 -3.33 -0.88 2.51
CA TRP A 35 -4.27 -0.53 3.58
C TRP A 35 -5.48 -1.48 3.62
N LYS A 36 -6.23 -1.40 4.72
CA LYS A 36 -7.61 -1.91 4.81
C LYS A 36 -8.53 -0.78 5.22
N GLY A 37 -9.47 -0.40 4.36
CA GLY A 37 -10.23 0.84 4.55
C GLY A 37 -9.28 2.04 4.62
N ASP A 38 -9.29 2.76 5.74
CA ASP A 38 -8.44 3.94 5.98
C ASP A 38 -7.27 3.66 6.94
N LYS A 39 -6.98 2.39 7.24
CA LYS A 39 -5.85 2.00 8.10
C LYS A 39 -4.73 1.39 7.25
N LEU A 40 -3.52 1.94 7.36
CA LEU A 40 -2.32 1.32 6.77
C LEU A 40 -2.06 -0.07 7.36
N ILE A 41 -1.53 -0.96 6.52
CA ILE A 41 -0.97 -2.22 6.98
C ILE A 41 0.41 -1.94 7.57
N ASP A 42 0.67 -2.52 8.75
CA ASP A 42 1.90 -2.28 9.52
C ASP A 42 3.14 -2.67 8.71
N GLY A 43 4.15 -1.79 8.65
CA GLY A 43 5.42 -2.01 7.94
C GLY A 43 5.41 -1.65 6.45
N VAL A 44 4.27 -1.24 5.88
CA VAL A 44 4.17 -0.88 4.45
C VAL A 44 4.94 0.40 4.15
N SER A 45 4.81 1.45 4.97
CA SER A 45 5.49 2.72 4.72
C SER A 45 7.00 2.53 4.65
N GLU A 46 7.55 1.82 5.64
CA GLU A 46 8.97 1.48 5.75
C GLU A 46 9.45 0.66 4.55
N THR A 47 8.60 -0.27 4.08
CA THR A 47 8.89 -1.08 2.90
C THR A 47 8.96 -0.24 1.63
N LEU A 48 7.99 0.64 1.40
CA LEU A 48 7.96 1.50 0.21
C LEU A 48 9.16 2.46 0.19
N ASP A 49 9.48 3.07 1.34
CA ASP A 49 10.65 3.95 1.46
C ASP A 49 11.95 3.20 1.24
N TRP A 50 12.08 1.98 1.79
CA TRP A 50 13.24 1.14 1.56
C TRP A 50 13.40 0.79 0.08
N LEU A 51 12.35 0.35 -0.60
CA LEU A 51 12.39 0.04 -2.03
C LEU A 51 12.83 1.25 -2.86
N ARG A 52 12.29 2.44 -2.57
CA ARG A 52 12.70 3.70 -3.20
C ARG A 52 14.16 4.04 -2.92
N SER A 53 14.64 3.87 -1.69
CA SER A 53 16.03 4.11 -1.32
C SER A 53 17.03 3.23 -2.08
N LYS A 54 16.58 2.04 -2.52
CA LYS A 54 17.36 1.13 -3.37
C LYS A 54 17.14 1.35 -4.87
N GLY A 55 16.47 2.43 -5.25
CA GLY A 55 16.25 2.81 -6.64
C GLY A 55 15.16 2.02 -7.38
N LYS A 56 14.32 1.25 -6.66
CA LYS A 56 13.20 0.54 -7.28
C LYS A 56 12.09 1.51 -7.66
N LYS A 57 11.47 1.29 -8.82
CA LYS A 57 10.27 2.03 -9.23
C LYS A 57 9.04 1.43 -8.55
N LEU A 58 8.16 2.29 -8.05
CA LEU A 58 6.91 1.89 -7.42
C LEU A 58 5.74 2.38 -8.27
N VAL A 59 4.77 1.50 -8.44
CA VAL A 59 3.53 1.76 -9.17
C VAL A 59 2.39 1.18 -8.35
N PHE A 60 1.29 1.92 -8.23
CA PHE A 60 0.11 1.51 -7.49
C PHE A 60 -1.03 1.23 -8.47
N VAL A 61 -1.42 -0.04 -8.61
CA VAL A 61 -2.40 -0.52 -9.58
C VAL A 61 -3.64 -1.02 -8.84
N THR A 62 -4.71 -0.23 -8.80
CA THR A 62 -5.92 -0.56 -8.01
C THR A 62 -7.15 -0.81 -8.88
N ASN A 63 -7.93 -1.84 -8.55
CA ASN A 63 -9.23 -2.09 -9.18
C ASN A 63 -10.35 -1.23 -8.59
N ASN A 64 -10.12 -0.48 -7.52
CA ASN A 64 -11.16 0.33 -6.89
C ASN A 64 -11.41 1.62 -7.68
N SER A 65 -12.65 1.78 -8.17
CA SER A 65 -13.08 2.88 -9.03
C SER A 65 -13.84 3.98 -8.29
N LEU A 66 -13.93 3.93 -6.95
CA LEU A 66 -14.60 4.98 -6.17
C LEU A 66 -13.90 6.34 -6.30
N LYS A 67 -12.56 6.31 -6.45
CA LYS A 67 -11.71 7.50 -6.46
C LYS A 67 -10.95 7.65 -7.78
N SER A 68 -10.68 8.89 -8.17
CA SER A 68 -9.73 9.23 -9.23
C SER A 68 -8.29 9.08 -8.74
N ARG A 69 -7.31 9.15 -9.64
CA ARG A 69 -5.89 9.14 -9.26
C ARG A 69 -5.53 10.34 -8.39
N ILE A 70 -6.10 11.52 -8.65
CA ILE A 70 -5.94 12.72 -7.81
C ILE A 70 -6.46 12.45 -6.39
N GLN A 71 -7.63 11.82 -6.27
CA GLN A 71 -8.21 11.48 -4.98
C GLN A 71 -7.42 10.37 -4.26
N TYR A 72 -6.86 9.40 -4.99
CA TYR A 72 -5.96 8.41 -4.41
C TYR A 72 -4.65 9.02 -3.93
N ALA A 73 -4.04 9.94 -4.69
CA ALA A 73 -2.84 10.65 -4.24
C ALA A 73 -3.10 11.39 -2.92
N LYS A 74 -4.27 12.02 -2.76
CA LYS A 74 -4.71 12.62 -1.49
C LYS A 74 -4.86 11.57 -0.37
N LYS A 75 -5.40 10.39 -0.68
CA LYS A 75 -5.50 9.28 0.29
C LYS A 75 -4.11 8.81 0.74
N PHE A 76 -3.20 8.52 -0.17
CA PHE A 76 -1.81 8.16 0.16
C PHE A 76 -1.17 9.22 1.06
N HIS A 77 -1.31 10.50 0.71
CA HIS A 77 -0.78 11.60 1.49
C HIS A 77 -1.37 11.66 2.91
N SER A 78 -2.68 11.46 3.06
CA SER A 78 -3.34 11.42 4.38
C SER A 78 -2.86 10.26 5.26
N LEU A 79 -2.32 9.20 4.65
CA LEU A 79 -1.74 8.05 5.32
C LEU A 79 -0.22 8.22 5.55
N GLY A 80 0.36 9.37 5.22
CA GLY A 80 1.78 9.65 5.41
C GLY A 80 2.70 9.12 4.30
N ILE A 81 2.14 8.59 3.20
CA ILE A 81 2.92 8.07 2.07
C ILE A 81 2.90 9.12 0.95
N SER A 82 4.08 9.57 0.52
CA SER A 82 4.19 10.46 -0.64
C SER A 82 4.11 9.63 -1.94
N VAL A 83 3.12 9.89 -2.78
CA VAL A 83 2.94 9.23 -4.08
C VAL A 83 2.57 10.29 -5.11
N ALA A 84 3.26 10.28 -6.24
CA ALA A 84 2.91 11.12 -7.39
C ALA A 84 1.70 10.53 -8.11
N GLU A 85 0.83 11.37 -8.67
CA GLU A 85 -0.38 10.93 -9.37
C GLU A 85 -0.07 9.94 -10.50
N ASP A 86 1.07 10.12 -11.15
CA ASP A 86 1.51 9.31 -12.27
C ASP A 86 2.16 7.97 -11.86
N GLU A 87 2.33 7.73 -10.56
CA GLU A 87 2.60 6.39 -10.00
C GLU A 87 1.31 5.58 -9.80
N ILE A 88 0.12 6.19 -9.95
CA ILE A 88 -1.18 5.55 -9.65
C ILE A 88 -1.92 5.20 -10.94
N PHE A 89 -2.39 3.96 -11.03
CA PHE A 89 -3.17 3.41 -12.14
C PHE A 89 -4.42 2.75 -11.57
N SER A 90 -5.53 3.48 -11.58
CA SER A 90 -6.82 2.98 -11.09
C SER A 90 -7.68 2.44 -12.23
N SER A 91 -8.65 1.59 -11.90
CA SER A 91 -9.65 1.13 -12.86
C SER A 91 -10.59 2.24 -13.36
N SER A 92 -10.74 3.34 -12.60
CA SER A 92 -11.40 4.57 -13.06
C SER A 92 -10.62 5.24 -14.20
N PHE A 93 -9.30 5.37 -14.05
CA PHE A 93 -8.40 5.82 -15.12
C PHE A 93 -8.44 4.89 -16.33
N ALA A 94 -8.40 3.57 -16.10
CA ALA A 94 -8.47 2.57 -17.17
C ALA A 94 -9.75 2.73 -18.02
N ALA A 95 -10.91 2.98 -17.40
CA ALA A 95 -12.16 3.19 -18.13
C ALA A 95 -12.11 4.43 -19.02
N ALA A 96 -11.62 5.55 -18.50
CA ALA A 96 -11.48 6.79 -19.27
C ALA A 96 -10.47 6.65 -20.42
N MET A 97 -9.33 6.01 -20.15
CA MET A 97 -8.31 5.78 -21.16
C MET A 97 -8.73 4.80 -22.23
N TYR A 98 -9.53 3.77 -21.88
CA TYR A 98 -10.09 2.85 -22.87
C TYR A 98 -10.91 3.59 -23.91
N LEU A 99 -11.78 4.52 -23.49
CA LEU A 99 -12.54 5.36 -24.41
C LEU A 99 -11.62 6.25 -25.26
N LYS A 100 -10.58 6.83 -24.65
CA LYS A 100 -9.63 7.71 -25.32
C LYS A 100 -8.84 6.99 -26.43
N VAL A 101 -8.26 5.83 -26.14
CA VAL A 101 -7.42 5.10 -27.11
C VAL A 101 -8.23 4.41 -28.20
N ASN A 102 -9.51 4.12 -27.94
CA ASN A 102 -10.44 3.56 -28.94
C ASN A 102 -11.20 4.65 -29.73
N ASN A 103 -10.77 5.91 -29.66
CA ASN A 103 -11.36 7.03 -30.39
C ASN A 103 -12.87 7.18 -30.15
N PHE A 104 -13.32 7.03 -28.89
CA PHE A 104 -14.72 7.24 -28.54
C PHE A 104 -15.17 8.67 -28.94
N PRO A 105 -16.33 8.83 -29.60
CA PRO A 105 -16.75 10.14 -30.09
C PRO A 105 -16.97 11.13 -28.95
N GLN A 106 -16.36 12.32 -29.04
CA GLN A 106 -16.36 13.32 -27.97
C GLN A 106 -17.75 13.93 -27.71
N GLU A 107 -18.62 13.93 -28.72
CA GLU A 107 -20.00 14.39 -28.61
C GLU A 107 -20.93 13.38 -27.90
N LYS A 108 -20.49 12.13 -27.74
CA LYS A 108 -21.24 11.10 -27.02
C LYS A 108 -20.98 11.21 -25.52
N LYS A 109 -22.03 10.92 -24.75
CA LYS A 109 -21.95 10.91 -23.29
C LYS A 109 -21.64 9.53 -22.75
N VAL A 110 -21.12 9.49 -21.53
CA VAL A 110 -20.84 8.26 -20.79
C VAL A 110 -21.73 8.21 -19.55
N TYR A 111 -22.62 7.22 -19.45
CA TYR A 111 -23.40 6.99 -18.25
C TYR A 111 -22.60 6.15 -17.25
N VAL A 112 -22.51 6.62 -16.01
CA VAL A 112 -21.73 5.98 -14.96
C VAL A 112 -22.66 5.34 -13.92
N ILE A 113 -22.47 4.06 -13.68
CA ILE A 113 -22.98 3.36 -12.49
C ILE A 113 -21.77 3.08 -11.61
N GLY A 114 -21.48 3.99 -10.68
CA GLY A 114 -20.19 3.99 -9.97
C GLY A 114 -19.95 5.23 -9.12
N GLY A 115 -18.77 5.30 -8.51
CA GLY A 115 -18.32 6.45 -7.73
C GLY A 115 -17.84 7.65 -8.54
N GLU A 116 -17.60 8.76 -7.84
CA GLU A 116 -17.15 10.04 -8.41
C GLU A 116 -15.82 9.93 -9.18
N GLY A 117 -14.95 9.02 -8.74
CA GLY A 117 -13.64 8.82 -9.37
C GLY A 117 -13.69 8.51 -10.85
N ILE A 118 -14.75 7.81 -11.31
CA ILE A 118 -14.95 7.53 -12.74
C ILE A 118 -15.31 8.81 -13.48
N LEU A 119 -16.18 9.66 -12.92
CA LEU A 119 -16.59 10.92 -13.53
C LEU A 119 -15.42 11.90 -13.65
N GLU A 120 -14.59 12.00 -12.61
CA GLU A 120 -13.41 12.88 -12.61
C GLU A 120 -12.36 12.42 -13.65
N GLU A 121 -12.07 11.12 -13.76
CA GLU A 121 -11.15 10.60 -14.79
C GLU A 121 -11.71 10.76 -16.22
N LEU A 122 -13.03 10.59 -16.41
CA LEU A 122 -13.69 10.85 -17.69
C LEU A 122 -13.53 12.33 -18.09
N GLN A 123 -13.77 13.24 -17.15
CA GLN A 123 -13.61 14.68 -17.37
C GLN A 123 -12.16 15.04 -17.74
N ILE A 124 -11.18 14.50 -17.02
CA ILE A 124 -9.75 14.70 -17.32
C ILE A 124 -9.40 14.19 -18.73
N ALA A 125 -10.03 13.09 -19.16
CA ALA A 125 -9.86 12.55 -20.51
C ALA A 125 -10.63 13.30 -21.61
N GLY A 126 -11.45 14.30 -21.25
CA GLY A 126 -12.24 15.12 -22.18
C GLY A 126 -13.67 14.64 -22.41
N PHE A 127 -14.12 13.59 -21.73
CA PHE A 127 -15.45 13.02 -21.92
C PHE A 127 -16.49 13.61 -20.97
N THR A 128 -17.73 13.71 -21.44
CA THR A 128 -18.86 14.10 -20.61
C THR A 128 -19.45 12.88 -19.92
N GLY A 129 -19.19 12.75 -18.61
CA GLY A 129 -19.84 11.77 -17.74
C GLY A 129 -21.17 12.27 -17.17
N LEU A 130 -22.14 11.38 -16.95
CA LEU A 130 -23.35 11.65 -16.19
C LEU A 130 -23.76 10.43 -15.34
N GLY A 131 -24.66 10.64 -14.38
CA GLY A 131 -25.10 9.60 -13.45
C GLY A 131 -24.27 9.56 -12.18
N GLY A 132 -23.72 8.40 -11.82
CA GLY A 132 -22.83 8.23 -10.68
C GLY A 132 -23.49 8.60 -9.34
N PRO A 133 -22.78 9.30 -8.44
CA PRO A 133 -23.29 9.75 -7.15
C PRO A 133 -24.59 10.56 -7.18
N GLU A 134 -24.82 11.37 -8.22
CA GLU A 134 -25.99 12.25 -8.36
C GLU A 134 -27.30 11.45 -8.47
N ASP A 135 -27.25 10.30 -9.14
CA ASP A 135 -28.40 9.44 -9.34
C ASP A 135 -28.70 8.53 -8.12
N GLY A 136 -27.93 8.63 -7.04
CA GLY A 136 -27.98 7.71 -5.88
C GLY A 136 -29.34 7.65 -5.18
N GLU A 137 -30.09 8.75 -5.18
CA GLU A 137 -31.41 8.84 -4.52
C GLU A 137 -32.60 8.79 -5.51
N LYS A 138 -32.33 8.69 -6.82
CA LYS A 138 -33.38 8.64 -7.84
C LYS A 138 -34.16 7.33 -7.75
N ARG A 139 -35.47 7.42 -8.04
CA ARG A 139 -36.40 6.30 -8.00
C ARG A 139 -37.20 6.23 -9.29
N VAL A 140 -37.63 5.02 -9.63
CA VAL A 140 -38.51 4.77 -10.78
C VAL A 140 -39.94 4.70 -10.30
N GLU A 141 -40.84 5.41 -10.96
CA GLU A 141 -42.28 5.25 -10.75
C GLU A 141 -42.83 4.23 -11.75
N LEU A 142 -43.30 3.08 -11.25
CA LEU A 142 -43.92 2.05 -12.09
C LEU A 142 -45.40 2.37 -12.30
N LYS A 143 -45.71 2.99 -13.43
CA LYS A 143 -47.09 3.34 -13.83
C LYS A 143 -47.49 2.61 -15.12
N PRO A 144 -48.74 2.15 -15.25
CA PRO A 144 -49.23 1.61 -16.52
C PRO A 144 -49.01 2.59 -17.67
N ASN A 145 -48.61 2.08 -18.84
CA ASN A 145 -48.37 2.86 -20.06
C ASN A 145 -47.31 3.98 -19.92
N SER A 146 -46.35 3.86 -18.99
CA SER A 146 -45.21 4.77 -18.89
C SER A 146 -43.97 4.19 -19.54
N LEU A 147 -43.23 5.03 -20.26
CA LEU A 147 -41.88 4.72 -20.73
C LEU A 147 -40.87 5.35 -19.78
N PHE A 148 -39.75 4.67 -19.58
CA PHE A 148 -38.60 5.24 -18.89
C PHE A 148 -37.73 5.97 -19.91
N GLU A 149 -37.57 7.28 -19.73
CA GLU A 149 -36.74 8.11 -20.61
C GLU A 149 -35.25 7.97 -20.28
N HIS A 150 -34.42 7.90 -21.32
CA HIS A 150 -32.97 7.94 -21.21
C HIS A 150 -32.35 8.75 -22.34
N ASP A 151 -31.15 9.26 -22.11
CA ASP A 151 -30.46 10.11 -23.07
C ASP A 151 -29.91 9.27 -24.25
N LYS A 152 -30.46 9.51 -25.45
CA LYS A 152 -30.06 8.80 -26.69
C LYS A 152 -28.66 9.21 -27.19
N SER A 153 -28.04 10.25 -26.61
CA SER A 153 -26.65 10.63 -26.88
C SER A 153 -25.63 9.82 -26.08
N VAL A 154 -26.06 8.99 -25.12
CA VAL A 154 -25.15 8.10 -24.38
C VAL A 154 -24.60 7.03 -25.31
N GLY A 155 -23.27 7.04 -25.49
CA GLY A 155 -22.54 6.08 -26.32
C GLY A 155 -21.81 5.00 -25.51
N ALA A 156 -21.71 5.15 -24.19
CA ALA A 156 -21.11 4.15 -23.33
C ALA A 156 -21.75 4.14 -21.94
N VAL A 157 -21.84 2.96 -21.34
CA VAL A 157 -22.15 2.75 -19.93
C VAL A 157 -20.93 2.17 -19.25
N VAL A 158 -20.41 2.85 -18.24
CA VAL A 158 -19.31 2.39 -17.39
C VAL A 158 -19.86 1.95 -16.04
N VAL A 159 -19.60 0.70 -15.67
CA VAL A 159 -20.05 0.09 -14.42
C VAL A 159 -18.85 -0.18 -13.54
N GLY A 160 -18.82 0.45 -12.38
CA GLY A 160 -17.86 0.22 -11.32
C GLY A 160 -18.55 -0.07 -9.99
N ILE A 161 -17.79 0.08 -8.91
CA ILE A 161 -18.36 -0.08 -7.57
C ILE A 161 -19.24 1.13 -7.22
N ASP A 162 -20.47 0.85 -6.83
CA ASP A 162 -21.47 1.86 -6.47
C ASP A 162 -22.22 1.46 -5.19
N PRO A 163 -21.81 1.96 -4.01
CA PRO A 163 -22.53 1.71 -2.76
C PRO A 163 -23.95 2.26 -2.74
N ARG A 164 -24.30 3.17 -3.67
CA ARG A 164 -25.65 3.74 -3.84
C ARG A 164 -26.25 3.33 -5.18
N ILE A 165 -26.00 2.09 -5.59
CA ILE A 165 -26.70 1.49 -6.71
C ILE A 165 -28.18 1.36 -6.38
N ASN A 166 -29.04 1.65 -7.36
CA ASN A 166 -30.48 1.57 -7.22
C ASN A 166 -31.12 1.11 -8.54
N TYR A 167 -32.43 0.82 -8.49
CA TYR A 167 -33.16 0.33 -9.66
C TYR A 167 -33.22 1.35 -10.80
N TYR A 168 -33.21 2.66 -10.50
CA TYR A 168 -33.18 3.72 -11.50
C TYR A 168 -31.92 3.63 -12.36
N LYS A 169 -30.74 3.52 -11.73
CA LYS A 169 -29.45 3.40 -12.42
C LYS A 169 -29.38 2.15 -13.29
N LEU A 170 -29.83 1.01 -12.76
CA LEU A 170 -29.90 -0.25 -13.50
C LEU A 170 -30.79 -0.13 -14.74
N GLN A 171 -31.98 0.45 -14.60
CA GLN A 171 -32.89 0.66 -15.72
C GLN A 171 -32.29 1.61 -16.77
N TYR A 172 -31.76 2.76 -16.33
CA TYR A 172 -31.16 3.76 -17.22
C TYR A 172 -30.00 3.16 -18.03
N GLY A 173 -29.06 2.48 -17.36
CA GLY A 173 -27.94 1.81 -18.02
C GLY A 173 -28.40 0.69 -18.97
N THR A 174 -29.43 -0.07 -18.58
CA THR A 174 -29.98 -1.17 -19.39
C THR A 174 -30.53 -0.64 -20.70
N LEU A 175 -31.31 0.43 -20.65
CA LEU A 175 -31.89 1.04 -21.85
C LEU A 175 -30.83 1.72 -22.72
N CYS A 176 -29.81 2.35 -22.12
CA CYS A 176 -28.68 2.87 -22.89
C CYS A 176 -28.01 1.74 -23.69
N ILE A 177 -27.68 0.62 -23.05
CA ILE A 177 -27.00 -0.52 -23.68
C ILE A 177 -27.86 -1.21 -24.75
N ARG A 178 -29.17 -1.31 -24.54
CA ARG A 178 -30.10 -2.04 -25.42
C ARG A 178 -30.64 -1.21 -26.58
N GLU A 179 -30.87 0.09 -26.36
CA GLU A 179 -31.58 0.93 -27.33
C GLU A 179 -30.68 1.94 -28.04
N ASN A 180 -29.57 2.38 -27.45
CA ASN A 180 -28.68 3.32 -28.13
C ASN A 180 -27.73 2.55 -29.07
N PRO A 181 -27.75 2.82 -30.39
CA PRO A 181 -26.93 2.08 -31.35
C PRO A 181 -25.44 2.20 -31.03
N GLY A 182 -24.75 1.07 -30.97
CA GLY A 182 -23.31 1.01 -30.70
C GLY A 182 -22.91 1.34 -29.26
N CYS A 183 -23.87 1.41 -28.31
CA CYS A 183 -23.54 1.71 -26.92
C CYS A 183 -22.60 0.65 -26.33
N LEU A 184 -21.45 1.12 -25.84
CA LEU A 184 -20.45 0.29 -25.19
C LEU A 184 -20.90 -0.06 -23.77
N PHE A 185 -20.63 -1.30 -23.36
CA PHE A 185 -20.79 -1.74 -21.98
C PHE A 185 -19.39 -2.02 -21.42
N ILE A 186 -18.93 -1.19 -20.48
CA ILE A 186 -17.59 -1.25 -19.90
C ILE A 186 -17.71 -1.52 -18.40
N ALA A 187 -16.91 -2.45 -17.89
CA ALA A 187 -16.78 -2.74 -16.47
C ALA A 187 -15.39 -2.33 -15.99
N THR A 188 -15.31 -1.57 -14.88
CA THR A 188 -14.01 -1.17 -14.31
C THR A 188 -13.24 -2.40 -13.82
N ASN A 189 -13.93 -3.40 -13.26
CA ASN A 189 -13.40 -4.72 -12.88
C ASN A 189 -14.59 -5.68 -12.63
N ARG A 190 -14.31 -6.95 -12.29
CA ARG A 190 -15.34 -7.94 -11.95
C ARG A 190 -15.17 -8.55 -10.55
N ASP A 191 -14.49 -7.83 -9.67
CA ASP A 191 -14.18 -8.27 -8.32
C ASP A 191 -15.48 -8.53 -7.56
N ALA A 192 -15.72 -9.77 -7.14
CA ALA A 192 -16.99 -10.16 -6.52
C ALA A 192 -17.16 -9.51 -5.14
N VAL A 193 -16.07 -9.39 -4.40
CA VAL A 193 -15.99 -8.77 -3.06
C VAL A 193 -14.71 -7.95 -2.91
N GLY A 194 -14.68 -7.04 -1.94
CA GLY A 194 -13.48 -6.31 -1.53
C GLY A 194 -13.56 -5.77 -0.09
N HIS A 195 -12.42 -5.32 0.44
CA HIS A 195 -12.30 -4.76 1.79
C HIS A 195 -12.57 -3.26 1.82
N MET A 196 -13.84 -2.89 1.86
CA MET A 196 -14.28 -1.48 1.97
C MET A 196 -14.12 -0.94 3.39
N THR A 197 -14.09 -1.83 4.38
CA THR A 197 -13.78 -1.57 5.79
C THR A 197 -12.74 -2.57 6.26
N ASP A 198 -12.15 -2.34 7.43
CA ASP A 198 -11.07 -3.16 7.99
C ASP A 198 -11.49 -4.55 8.47
N LEU A 199 -12.74 -4.73 8.90
CA LEU A 199 -13.19 -5.98 9.55
C LEU A 199 -13.94 -6.98 8.68
N GLN A 200 -14.48 -6.58 7.52
CA GLN A 200 -15.32 -7.46 6.70
C GLN A 200 -15.22 -7.19 5.20
N GLU A 201 -15.56 -8.20 4.42
CA GLU A 201 -15.73 -8.10 2.98
C GLU A 201 -17.12 -7.57 2.63
N TRP A 202 -17.18 -6.81 1.54
CA TRP A 202 -18.40 -6.23 1.01
C TRP A 202 -18.55 -6.53 -0.49
N PRO A 203 -19.77 -6.48 -1.05
CA PRO A 203 -19.98 -6.61 -2.49
C PRO A 203 -19.08 -5.68 -3.30
N GLY A 204 -18.33 -6.28 -4.23
CA GLY A 204 -17.44 -5.56 -5.14
C GLY A 204 -18.15 -5.17 -6.43
N ALA A 205 -17.43 -4.49 -7.34
CA ALA A 205 -18.01 -4.05 -8.62
C ALA A 205 -18.59 -5.20 -9.45
N GLY A 206 -18.05 -6.42 -9.29
CA GLY A 206 -18.56 -7.63 -9.94
C GLY A 206 -20.04 -7.90 -9.65
N SER A 207 -20.55 -7.53 -8.46
CA SER A 207 -21.97 -7.66 -8.13
C SER A 207 -22.83 -6.67 -8.94
N MET A 208 -22.38 -5.42 -9.11
CA MET A 208 -23.07 -4.41 -9.91
C MET A 208 -23.04 -4.77 -11.41
N VAL A 209 -21.89 -5.26 -11.88
CA VAL A 209 -21.71 -5.77 -13.24
C VAL A 209 -22.65 -6.95 -13.50
N ALA A 210 -22.76 -7.90 -12.58
CA ALA A 210 -23.64 -9.05 -12.73
C ALA A 210 -25.12 -8.65 -12.87
N ALA A 211 -25.58 -7.64 -12.12
CA ALA A 211 -26.93 -7.09 -12.26
C ALA A 211 -27.18 -6.53 -13.68
N MET A 212 -26.18 -5.81 -14.22
CA MET A 212 -26.23 -5.26 -15.58
C MET A 212 -26.14 -6.34 -16.66
N CYS A 213 -25.32 -7.37 -16.49
CA CYS A 213 -25.29 -8.54 -17.38
C CYS A 213 -26.67 -9.21 -17.43
N GLY A 214 -27.32 -9.37 -16.28
CA GLY A 214 -28.64 -10.00 -16.20
C GLY A 214 -29.75 -9.22 -16.91
N SER A 215 -29.73 -7.89 -16.84
CA SER A 215 -30.76 -7.05 -17.48
C SER A 215 -30.49 -6.76 -18.96
N THR A 216 -29.23 -6.82 -19.39
CA THR A 216 -28.82 -6.53 -20.77
C THR A 216 -28.57 -7.77 -21.62
N GLU A 217 -28.33 -8.93 -21.01
CA GLU A 217 -27.89 -10.18 -21.65
C GLU A 217 -26.61 -10.01 -22.49
N ARG A 218 -25.76 -9.05 -22.10
CA ARG A 218 -24.47 -8.74 -22.75
C ARG A 218 -23.34 -8.81 -21.72
N GLU A 219 -22.16 -9.24 -22.17
CA GLU A 219 -20.94 -9.17 -21.36
C GLU A 219 -20.23 -7.82 -21.57
N PRO A 220 -19.62 -7.25 -20.51
CA PRO A 220 -18.89 -5.99 -20.61
C PRO A 220 -17.47 -6.19 -21.15
N ILE A 221 -16.91 -5.10 -21.64
CA ILE A 221 -15.47 -4.93 -21.80
C ILE A 221 -14.89 -4.65 -20.41
N VAL A 222 -14.01 -5.54 -19.91
CA VAL A 222 -13.36 -5.37 -18.61
C VAL A 222 -12.02 -4.66 -18.80
N VAL A 223 -11.85 -3.49 -18.16
CA VAL A 223 -10.65 -2.65 -18.33
C VAL A 223 -9.64 -2.76 -17.19
N GLY A 224 -10.08 -3.15 -15.99
CA GLY A 224 -9.22 -3.41 -14.83
C GLY A 224 -8.66 -4.82 -14.80
N LYS A 225 -7.87 -5.12 -13.76
CA LYS A 225 -7.26 -6.44 -13.53
C LYS A 225 -8.37 -7.52 -13.52
N PRO A 226 -8.17 -8.69 -14.16
CA PRO A 226 -6.92 -9.22 -14.72
C PRO A 226 -6.59 -8.80 -16.16
N SER A 227 -7.35 -7.86 -16.76
CA SER A 227 -7.02 -7.29 -18.07
C SER A 227 -5.66 -6.60 -18.03
N THR A 228 -4.82 -6.85 -19.02
CA THR A 228 -3.49 -6.22 -19.12
C THR A 228 -3.55 -4.82 -19.73
N PHE A 229 -4.74 -4.27 -19.98
CA PHE A 229 -4.91 -2.96 -20.62
C PHE A 229 -4.09 -1.84 -19.95
N MET A 230 -4.06 -1.80 -18.61
CA MET A 230 -3.26 -0.80 -17.89
C MET A 230 -1.74 -0.99 -18.08
N MET A 231 -1.28 -2.20 -18.39
CA MET A 231 0.14 -2.50 -18.58
C MET A 231 0.72 -1.76 -19.78
N ASP A 232 -0.06 -1.54 -20.84
CA ASP A 232 0.41 -0.82 -22.04
C ASP A 232 0.89 0.59 -21.67
N PHE A 233 0.14 1.29 -20.81
CA PHE A 233 0.51 2.62 -20.31
C PHE A 233 1.72 2.57 -19.36
N LEU A 234 1.86 1.51 -18.58
CA LEU A 234 3.03 1.31 -17.70
C LEU A 234 4.31 1.12 -18.51
N LEU A 235 4.23 0.32 -19.57
CA LEU A 235 5.36 0.06 -20.46
C LEU A 235 5.78 1.31 -21.24
N GLU A 236 4.81 2.07 -21.74
CA GLU A 236 5.08 3.35 -22.41
C GLU A 236 5.72 4.37 -21.46
N LYS A 237 5.28 4.41 -20.21
CA LYS A 237 5.77 5.39 -19.23
C LYS A 237 7.15 5.05 -18.67
N PHE A 238 7.35 3.80 -18.24
CA PHE A 238 8.53 3.42 -17.47
C PHE A 238 9.63 2.78 -18.32
N HIS A 239 9.31 2.29 -19.52
CA HIS A 239 10.26 1.59 -20.41
C HIS A 239 10.99 0.41 -19.73
N ILE A 240 10.32 -0.26 -18.78
CA ILE A 240 10.83 -1.44 -18.08
C ILE A 240 10.16 -2.68 -18.71
N ASN A 241 10.94 -3.74 -18.98
CA ASN A 241 10.38 -5.00 -19.46
C ASN A 241 9.55 -5.67 -18.36
N THR A 242 8.39 -6.26 -18.68
CA THR A 242 7.53 -6.95 -17.71
C THR A 242 8.26 -8.06 -16.95
N SER A 243 9.24 -8.73 -17.57
CA SER A 243 10.05 -9.75 -16.88
C SER A 243 10.88 -9.22 -15.71
N LYS A 244 11.06 -7.90 -15.63
CA LYS A 244 11.74 -7.16 -14.55
C LYS A 244 10.75 -6.41 -13.65
N MET A 245 9.47 -6.72 -13.74
CA MET A 245 8.42 -6.18 -12.87
C MET A 245 7.93 -7.28 -11.93
N CYS A 246 7.51 -6.89 -10.73
CA CYS A 246 6.81 -7.77 -9.80
C CYS A 246 5.43 -7.19 -9.46
N MET A 247 4.37 -7.93 -9.77
CA MET A 247 3.02 -7.63 -9.28
C MET A 247 2.84 -8.18 -7.87
N VAL A 248 2.56 -7.30 -6.92
CA VAL A 248 2.28 -7.58 -5.51
C VAL A 248 0.79 -7.36 -5.28
N GLY A 249 0.07 -8.42 -4.91
CA GLY A 249 -1.37 -8.39 -4.78
C GLY A 249 -1.89 -9.36 -3.73
N ASP A 250 -3.13 -9.18 -3.30
CA ASP A 250 -3.78 -10.04 -2.31
C ASP A 250 -4.76 -11.04 -2.95
N ARG A 251 -4.99 -10.94 -4.27
CA ARG A 251 -6.00 -11.74 -4.95
C ARG A 251 -5.47 -12.54 -6.15
N LEU A 252 -5.78 -13.83 -6.17
CA LEU A 252 -5.33 -14.77 -7.21
C LEU A 252 -5.91 -14.46 -8.60
N ASP A 253 -7.22 -14.32 -8.68
CA ASP A 253 -7.98 -14.20 -9.95
C ASP A 253 -7.86 -12.82 -10.62
N THR A 254 -7.27 -11.84 -9.94
CA THR A 254 -7.09 -10.48 -10.45
C THR A 254 -5.63 -10.07 -10.46
N ASP A 255 -4.98 -9.92 -9.31
CA ASP A 255 -3.59 -9.43 -9.25
C ASP A 255 -2.58 -10.42 -9.79
N ILE A 256 -2.63 -11.66 -9.27
CA ILE A 256 -1.67 -12.68 -9.68
C ILE A 256 -1.89 -13.04 -11.14
N LEU A 257 -3.15 -13.18 -11.55
CA LEU A 257 -3.49 -13.41 -12.94
C LEU A 257 -3.11 -12.23 -13.86
N PHE A 258 -3.27 -10.98 -13.41
CA PHE A 258 -2.79 -9.78 -14.13
C PHE A 258 -1.28 -9.83 -14.34
N GLY A 259 -0.52 -10.08 -13.27
CA GLY A 259 0.93 -10.19 -13.34
C GLY A 259 1.38 -11.30 -14.30
N GLN A 260 0.75 -12.48 -14.22
CA GLN A 260 1.04 -13.60 -15.10
C GLN A 260 0.70 -13.31 -16.57
N ASN A 261 -0.48 -12.75 -16.84
CA ASN A 261 -0.91 -12.40 -18.18
C ASN A 261 0.03 -11.37 -18.82
N ALA A 262 0.59 -10.46 -18.02
CA ALA A 262 1.57 -9.47 -18.47
C ALA A 262 3.01 -10.02 -18.59
N GLY A 263 3.30 -11.21 -18.05
CA GLY A 263 4.67 -11.76 -17.98
C GLY A 263 5.52 -11.17 -16.85
N CYS A 264 4.89 -10.60 -15.83
CA CYS A 264 5.55 -10.16 -14.60
C CYS A 264 5.84 -11.32 -13.66
N LYS A 265 6.79 -11.12 -12.75
CA LYS A 265 6.87 -11.93 -11.52
C LYS A 265 5.67 -11.61 -10.63
N THR A 266 5.29 -12.54 -9.77
CA THR A 266 4.11 -12.39 -8.91
C THR A 266 4.41 -12.71 -7.44
N LEU A 267 3.95 -11.83 -6.56
CA LEU A 267 4.04 -11.98 -5.11
C LEU A 267 2.64 -11.82 -4.51
N LEU A 268 2.09 -12.91 -3.99
CA LEU A 268 0.83 -12.89 -3.26
C LEU A 268 1.06 -12.49 -1.79
N VAL A 269 0.25 -11.58 -1.27
CA VAL A 269 0.19 -11.29 0.17
C VAL A 269 -1.09 -11.85 0.76
N LEU A 270 -1.01 -12.43 1.96
CA LEU A 270 -2.15 -13.04 2.65
C LEU A 270 -2.87 -12.05 3.59
N SER A 271 -2.59 -10.76 3.43
CA SER A 271 -3.19 -9.70 4.24
C SER A 271 -4.58 -9.31 3.76
N GLY A 272 -5.03 -9.69 2.57
CA GLY A 272 -6.34 -9.35 2.02
C GLY A 272 -7.25 -10.55 1.76
N VAL A 273 -7.77 -10.66 0.53
CA VAL A 273 -8.84 -11.60 0.15
C VAL A 273 -8.36 -13.06 0.12
N THR A 274 -7.20 -13.34 -0.46
CA THR A 274 -6.73 -14.73 -0.58
C THR A 274 -6.20 -15.24 0.74
N THR A 275 -6.83 -16.30 1.26
CA THR A 275 -6.35 -17.01 2.44
C THR A 275 -5.32 -18.09 2.07
N GLN A 276 -4.53 -18.54 3.05
CA GLN A 276 -3.61 -19.66 2.84
C GLN A 276 -4.35 -20.94 2.39
N THR A 277 -5.54 -21.19 2.93
CA THR A 277 -6.39 -22.31 2.53
C THR A 277 -6.78 -22.20 1.06
N THR A 278 -7.17 -21.01 0.59
CA THR A 278 -7.51 -20.76 -0.81
C THR A 278 -6.31 -20.98 -1.74
N LEU A 279 -5.12 -20.51 -1.35
CA LEU A 279 -3.89 -20.72 -2.12
C LEU A 279 -3.55 -22.22 -2.28
N GLN A 280 -3.73 -22.99 -1.20
CA GLN A 280 -3.40 -24.41 -1.11
C GLN A 280 -4.52 -25.34 -1.64
N ASP A 281 -5.68 -24.78 -1.99
CA ASP A 281 -6.80 -25.56 -2.52
C ASP A 281 -6.39 -26.24 -3.84
N PRO A 282 -6.59 -27.56 -4.00
CA PRO A 282 -6.27 -28.26 -5.24
C PRO A 282 -6.99 -27.74 -6.49
N SER A 283 -8.13 -27.08 -6.32
CA SER A 283 -8.88 -26.43 -7.41
C SER A 283 -8.28 -25.08 -7.83
N ASN A 284 -7.34 -24.53 -7.05
CA ASN A 284 -6.69 -23.28 -7.38
C ASN A 284 -5.80 -23.42 -8.62
N ASN A 285 -6.25 -22.79 -9.71
CA ASN A 285 -5.57 -22.81 -10.98
C ASN A 285 -4.58 -21.66 -11.18
N VAL A 286 -4.53 -20.68 -10.29
CA VAL A 286 -3.61 -19.54 -10.38
C VAL A 286 -2.59 -19.64 -9.26
N GLN A 287 -1.33 -19.91 -9.62
CA GLN A 287 -0.25 -20.14 -8.67
C GLN A 287 0.76 -18.99 -8.76
N PRO A 288 0.90 -18.13 -7.73
CA PRO A 288 1.89 -17.06 -7.75
C PRO A 288 3.32 -17.64 -7.71
N ASP A 289 4.32 -16.87 -8.14
CA ASP A 289 5.73 -17.28 -7.99
C ASP A 289 6.12 -17.34 -6.51
N TYR A 290 5.70 -16.31 -5.76
CA TYR A 290 5.98 -16.16 -4.34
C TYR A 290 4.72 -15.82 -3.55
N TYR A 291 4.71 -16.14 -2.26
CA TYR A 291 3.72 -15.63 -1.32
C TYR A 291 4.32 -15.26 0.04
N THR A 292 3.68 -14.35 0.75
CA THR A 292 4.08 -13.89 2.09
C THR A 292 2.85 -13.48 2.91
N SER A 293 3.00 -13.27 4.23
CA SER A 293 1.89 -12.86 5.09
C SER A 293 1.35 -11.47 4.75
N GLN A 294 2.24 -10.52 4.47
CA GLN A 294 1.92 -9.12 4.18
C GLN A 294 3.00 -8.49 3.29
N ALA A 295 2.71 -7.33 2.70
CA ALA A 295 3.62 -6.58 1.82
C ALA A 295 4.81 -5.93 2.56
N VAL A 296 5.47 -6.68 3.44
CA VAL A 296 6.62 -6.25 4.22
C VAL A 296 7.82 -7.07 3.80
N PHE A 297 8.82 -6.40 3.21
CA PHE A 297 10.08 -7.03 2.88
C PHE A 297 10.92 -7.11 4.16
N MET A 298 11.14 -8.32 4.68
CA MET A 298 11.85 -8.50 5.96
C MET A 298 13.26 -7.90 5.98
N GLU A 299 13.89 -7.69 4.82
CA GLU A 299 15.17 -7.00 4.70
C GLU A 299 15.07 -5.51 5.06
N ALA A 300 13.93 -4.85 4.79
CA ALA A 300 13.66 -3.50 5.27
C ALA A 300 13.63 -3.48 6.81
N VAL A 301 12.97 -4.47 7.43
CA VAL A 301 12.90 -4.61 8.90
C VAL A 301 14.27 -4.97 9.50
N ALA A 302 15.06 -5.82 8.82
CA ALA A 302 16.40 -6.21 9.25
C ALA A 302 17.43 -5.07 9.12
N GLU A 303 17.41 -4.29 8.04
CA GLU A 303 18.29 -3.12 7.88
C GLU A 303 17.90 -1.98 8.85
N LEU A 304 16.60 -1.74 9.07
CA LEU A 304 16.12 -0.75 10.05
C LEU A 304 16.45 -1.14 11.49
N SER A 305 16.32 -2.42 11.84
CA SER A 305 16.71 -2.92 13.16
C SER A 305 18.23 -2.88 13.36
N ALA A 306 19.02 -3.21 12.33
CA ALA A 306 20.48 -3.07 12.38
C ALA A 306 20.91 -1.59 12.54
N ALA A 307 20.32 -0.67 11.78
CA ALA A 307 20.60 0.76 11.89
C ALA A 307 20.25 1.32 13.28
N SER A 308 19.14 0.85 13.87
CA SER A 308 18.74 1.21 15.24
C SER A 308 19.73 0.71 16.29
N ILE A 309 20.28 -0.49 16.11
CA ILE A 309 21.33 -1.05 16.97
C ILE A 309 22.62 -0.23 16.84
N TYR A 310 23.06 0.09 15.62
CA TYR A 310 24.25 0.93 15.41
C TYR A 310 24.09 2.34 15.99
N PHE A 311 22.88 2.91 15.94
CA PHE A 311 22.58 4.20 16.54
C PHE A 311 22.64 4.15 18.08
N LEU A 312 22.07 3.11 18.68
CA LEU A 312 22.18 2.86 20.13
C LEU A 312 23.63 2.64 20.55
N GLU A 313 24.41 1.87 19.79
CA GLU A 313 25.84 1.66 20.04
C GLU A 313 26.64 2.96 19.92
N ALA A 314 26.32 3.81 18.94
CA ALA A 314 26.95 5.12 18.78
C ALA A 314 26.61 6.08 19.93
N ILE A 315 25.36 6.08 20.43
CA ILE A 315 24.97 6.85 21.62
C ILE A 315 25.71 6.36 22.87
N VAL A 316 25.78 5.05 23.06
CA VAL A 316 26.51 4.44 24.19
C VAL A 316 28.02 4.76 24.11
N ALA A 317 28.59 4.79 22.92
CA ALA A 317 30.00 5.15 22.70
C ALA A 317 30.26 6.66 22.92
N ALA A 318 29.31 7.53 22.57
CA ALA A 318 29.42 8.98 22.74
C ALA A 318 29.25 9.45 24.20
N PHE A 319 28.59 8.66 25.05
CA PHE A 319 28.32 9.00 26.46
C PHE A 319 28.79 7.90 27.44
N PRO A 320 30.11 7.67 27.57
CA PRO A 320 30.65 6.54 28.33
C PRO A 320 30.45 6.63 29.87
N ASN A 321 30.10 7.81 30.41
CA ASN A 321 30.10 8.07 31.86
C ASN A 321 28.75 8.53 32.46
N SER A 322 27.64 8.38 31.74
CA SER A 322 26.32 8.71 32.28
C SER A 322 25.45 7.47 32.32
N SER A 323 25.11 7.02 33.53
CA SER A 323 23.91 6.31 34.02
C SER A 323 22.97 5.59 33.02
N LEU A 324 23.47 5.03 31.92
CA LEU A 324 22.72 4.30 30.88
C LEU A 324 22.87 2.79 31.03
N LEU A 325 23.11 2.33 32.25
CA LEU A 325 23.10 0.91 32.60
C LEU A 325 21.71 0.26 32.41
N ALA A 326 20.65 1.05 32.24
CA ALA A 326 19.29 0.56 31.97
C ALA A 326 19.04 0.13 30.51
N MET A 327 19.92 0.46 29.54
CA MET A 327 19.72 0.06 28.14
C MET A 327 20.38 -1.28 27.76
N ARG A 328 21.22 -1.85 28.64
CA ARG A 328 21.94 -3.11 28.33
C ARG A 328 21.10 -4.38 28.48
N SER A 329 19.84 -4.31 28.95
CA SER A 329 18.99 -5.49 29.18
C SER A 329 17.88 -5.71 28.15
N ILE A 330 17.88 -5.00 27.02
CA ILE A 330 16.95 -5.32 25.93
C ILE A 330 17.56 -6.46 25.13
N SER A 331 17.16 -7.70 25.45
CA SER A 331 17.52 -8.85 24.63
C SER A 331 16.97 -8.66 23.21
N SER A 332 17.72 -9.14 22.23
CA SER A 332 17.41 -9.12 20.80
C SER A 332 16.07 -9.78 20.42
N SER A 333 15.37 -10.39 21.38
CA SER A 333 14.03 -10.97 21.24
C SER A 333 12.87 -10.01 21.54
N ASN A 334 13.09 -8.88 22.21
CA ASN A 334 12.00 -7.99 22.67
C ASN A 334 11.76 -6.76 21.79
N LEU A 335 12.64 -6.47 20.83
CA LEU A 335 12.47 -5.36 19.87
C LEU A 335 11.37 -5.62 18.83
N LEU A 336 10.93 -6.88 18.67
CA LEU A 336 9.87 -7.25 17.73
C LEU A 336 8.45 -7.00 18.26
N ASN A 337 8.25 -6.74 19.56
CA ASN A 337 6.91 -6.76 20.19
C ASN A 337 6.59 -5.61 21.16
N SER A 338 7.33 -4.50 21.14
CA SER A 338 6.99 -3.37 22.02
C SER A 338 7.12 -2.01 21.33
N SER A 339 5.97 -1.46 20.94
CA SER A 339 5.77 -0.02 20.80
C SER A 339 5.91 0.63 22.17
N MET A 340 7.14 0.96 22.58
CA MET A 340 7.37 1.62 23.87
C MET A 340 7.46 3.14 23.66
N ALA A 341 6.33 3.81 23.94
CA ALA A 341 6.29 5.25 24.12
C ALA A 341 7.18 5.65 25.32
N LEU A 342 8.19 6.47 25.06
CA LEU A 342 8.98 7.12 26.10
C LEU A 342 8.16 8.28 26.70
N SER A 343 7.40 8.01 27.76
CA SER A 343 6.93 9.06 28.67
C SER A 343 7.98 9.28 29.76
N MET A 344 8.63 10.44 29.78
CA MET A 344 9.41 10.86 30.95
C MET A 344 8.44 11.45 31.99
N SER A 345 8.09 10.67 33.01
CA SER A 345 7.42 11.17 34.21
C SER A 345 8.47 11.53 35.26
N ASP A 346 8.69 12.83 35.46
CA ASP A 346 9.45 13.34 36.59
C ASP A 346 8.59 13.20 37.86
N SER A 347 8.98 12.29 38.75
CA SER A 347 8.41 12.20 40.09
C SER A 347 9.53 12.17 41.12
N ARG A 348 9.65 13.26 41.87
CA ARG A 348 10.14 13.31 43.27
C ARG A 348 10.00 14.75 43.76
N TYR A 349 9.04 15.01 44.65
CA TYR A 349 9.27 15.69 45.93
C TYR A 349 7.98 15.65 46.77
N SER A 350 8.06 15.00 47.94
CA SER A 350 7.05 15.06 49.00
C SER A 350 7.46 16.11 50.03
N SER A 351 6.52 17.00 50.35
CA SER A 351 6.29 17.70 51.63
C SER A 351 7.47 18.27 52.45
N ALA A 352 7.57 19.59 52.49
CA ALA A 352 7.74 20.34 53.74
C ALA A 352 7.22 21.78 53.54
N SER A 353 6.39 22.26 54.46
CA SER A 353 5.89 23.63 54.54
C SER A 353 6.80 24.48 55.42
N CYS A 354 7.08 25.73 55.03
CA CYS A 354 7.35 26.86 55.91
C CYS A 354 7.35 28.17 55.11
N THR A 355 6.76 29.21 55.71
CA THR A 355 6.49 30.53 55.17
C THR A 355 7.63 31.53 55.42
N ALA A 356 7.77 32.45 54.45
CA ALA A 356 8.16 33.86 54.55
C ALA A 356 9.65 34.32 54.59
N THR A 357 9.84 35.43 53.85
CA THR A 357 10.78 36.56 53.98
C THR A 357 12.19 36.56 53.35
N SER A 358 12.27 37.35 52.27
CA SER A 358 13.21 38.43 51.95
C SER A 358 14.69 38.19 51.61
N ALA A 359 15.09 38.91 50.56
CA ALA A 359 16.36 39.59 50.31
C ALA A 359 17.51 38.82 49.60
N SER A 360 17.75 39.25 48.36
CA SER A 360 19.05 39.53 47.71
C SER A 360 20.22 38.57 47.95
N SER A 361 20.70 37.91 46.88
CA SER A 361 21.88 38.38 46.11
C SER A 361 22.42 37.28 45.19
N THR A 362 22.62 37.65 43.92
CA THR A 362 23.65 37.21 42.97
C THR A 362 23.95 35.71 42.78
N SER A 363 23.68 35.18 41.58
CA SER A 363 24.76 34.84 40.62
C SER A 363 24.24 34.29 39.28
N PHE A 364 24.81 34.82 38.21
CA PHE A 364 25.02 34.29 36.86
C PHE A 364 23.85 33.64 36.10
N SER A 365 23.32 34.42 35.15
CA SER A 365 22.60 33.96 33.97
C SER A 365 23.53 33.22 33.01
N CYS A 366 23.22 31.98 32.66
CA CYS A 366 23.61 31.41 31.38
C CYS A 366 22.35 30.98 30.64
N SER A 367 22.03 31.76 29.63
CA SER A 367 20.93 31.63 28.69
C SER A 367 21.31 30.65 27.57
N SER A 368 20.59 29.55 27.44
CA SER A 368 20.09 29.01 26.16
C SER A 368 19.47 27.63 26.36
N SER A 369 18.14 27.57 26.40
CA SER A 369 17.39 26.35 26.11
C SER A 369 17.54 26.04 24.62
N ILE A 370 18.30 25.01 24.27
CA ILE A 370 18.30 24.47 22.91
C ILE A 370 17.16 23.45 22.87
N ALA A 371 16.14 23.72 22.05
CA ALA A 371 15.04 22.78 21.84
C ALA A 371 15.58 21.53 21.13
N ALA A 372 15.06 20.34 21.47
CA ALA A 372 15.49 19.05 20.91
C ALA A 372 15.47 19.00 19.36
N HIS A 373 14.72 19.89 18.72
CA HIS A 373 14.67 20.05 17.27
C HIS A 373 15.95 20.65 16.66
N ASP A 374 16.67 21.50 17.39
CA ASP A 374 17.91 22.14 16.93
C ASP A 374 19.12 21.20 16.99
N LEU A 375 19.10 20.24 17.93
CA LEU A 375 20.14 19.21 18.05
C LEU A 375 20.09 18.22 16.86
N TYR A 376 18.88 17.86 16.40
CA TYR A 376 18.69 16.96 15.26
C TYR A 376 19.11 17.62 13.93
N ALA A 377 18.80 18.91 13.76
CA ALA A 377 19.18 19.69 12.58
C ALA A 377 20.69 19.98 12.52
N SER A 378 21.33 20.24 13.67
CA SER A 378 22.77 20.49 13.73
C SER A 378 23.62 19.23 13.49
N ILE A 379 23.13 18.04 13.89
CA ILE A 379 23.84 16.77 13.69
C ILE A 379 23.69 16.25 12.26
N SER A 380 22.52 16.43 11.62
CA SER A 380 22.34 16.10 10.19
C SER A 380 23.24 16.92 9.27
N LYS A 381 23.49 18.20 9.60
CA LYS A 381 24.41 19.05 8.82
C LYS A 381 25.88 18.62 8.93
N SER A 382 26.34 18.19 10.11
CA SER A 382 27.71 17.72 10.29
C SER A 382 28.02 16.41 9.56
N PHE A 383 27.04 15.50 9.42
CA PHE A 383 27.23 14.23 8.72
C PHE A 383 27.30 14.37 7.18
N MET A 384 26.68 15.39 6.59
CA MET A 384 26.83 15.66 5.15
C MET A 384 28.18 16.28 4.80
N THR A 385 28.84 16.98 5.73
CA THR A 385 30.14 17.62 5.47
C THR A 385 31.34 16.69 5.69
N SER A 386 31.20 15.55 6.37
CA SER A 386 32.32 14.66 6.73
C SER A 386 32.55 13.50 5.77
N SER A 387 31.84 13.42 4.64
CA SER A 387 31.94 12.29 3.68
C SER A 387 32.91 12.53 2.52
N VAL A 388 33.77 13.57 2.59
CA VAL A 388 34.73 13.90 1.51
C VAL A 388 36.19 13.64 1.87
N GLU A 389 36.58 13.47 3.14
CA GLU A 389 37.98 13.18 3.49
C GLU A 389 38.09 12.16 4.63
N GLU A 390 38.70 11.02 4.31
CA GLU A 390 39.58 10.18 5.16
C GLU A 390 39.43 8.68 4.88
N GLY A 391 39.74 8.28 3.64
CA GLY A 391 40.29 6.96 3.39
C GLY A 391 41.79 6.96 3.72
N SER A 392 42.17 6.77 4.99
CA SER A 392 43.48 6.24 5.45
C SER A 392 43.71 6.52 6.94
N LYS A 393 43.51 5.50 7.80
CA LYS A 393 44.31 5.18 9.01
C LYS A 393 43.57 4.18 9.88
N MET A 394 43.74 2.89 9.56
CA MET A 394 43.42 1.81 10.48
C MET A 394 44.75 1.23 10.99
N ARG A 395 45.19 1.65 12.18
CA ARG A 395 46.19 0.91 12.97
C ARG A 395 46.21 1.37 14.44
N ALA A 396 46.19 0.35 15.30
CA ALA A 396 46.61 0.31 16.70
C ALA A 396 45.65 0.87 17.76
N VAL A 397 45.04 -0.05 18.54
CA VAL A 397 45.16 -0.05 20.01
C VAL A 397 45.20 -1.52 20.49
N LYS A 398 46.30 -1.90 21.16
CA LYS A 398 46.49 -3.12 21.94
C LYS A 398 46.37 -2.78 23.44
N SER A 399 45.92 -3.78 24.21
CA SER A 399 46.04 -4.00 25.66
C SER A 399 45.29 -3.08 26.64
N CYS A 400 44.30 -3.66 27.32
CA CYS A 400 44.24 -3.64 28.79
C CYS A 400 43.49 -4.89 29.27
N GLY A 401 44.13 -5.69 30.13
CA GLY A 401 43.61 -6.96 30.62
C GLY A 401 42.70 -6.80 31.84
N LEU A 402 41.75 -7.71 31.97
CA LEU A 402 41.03 -8.00 33.21
C LEU A 402 40.73 -9.50 33.28
N SER A 403 41.19 -10.10 34.37
CA SER A 403 41.16 -11.51 34.71
C SER A 403 39.75 -12.03 35.00
N ILE A 404 39.37 -13.17 34.42
CA ILE A 404 38.15 -13.92 34.75
C ILE A 404 38.54 -15.13 35.59
N GLN A 405 38.18 -15.15 36.87
CA GLN A 405 38.09 -16.39 37.66
C GLN A 405 36.78 -17.10 37.30
N ARG A 406 36.87 -18.31 36.73
CA ARG A 406 35.73 -19.20 36.49
C ARG A 406 35.57 -20.14 37.69
N SER A 407 34.39 -20.14 38.30
CA SER A 407 33.93 -21.21 39.19
C SER A 407 32.95 -22.08 38.41
N TYR A 408 33.26 -23.35 38.20
CA TYR A 408 32.36 -24.35 37.62
C TYR A 408 31.73 -25.17 38.76
N THR A 409 30.41 -25.26 38.77
CA THR A 409 29.70 -26.33 39.51
C THR A 409 28.94 -27.17 38.48
N ILE A 410 29.37 -28.43 38.35
CA ILE A 410 28.74 -29.48 37.56
C ILE A 410 27.84 -30.25 38.54
N VAL A 411 26.53 -30.32 38.27
CA VAL A 411 25.64 -31.29 38.91
C VAL A 411 25.28 -32.33 37.85
N ARG A 412 25.72 -33.57 38.10
CA ARG A 412 25.29 -34.79 37.40
C ARG A 412 24.06 -35.32 38.11
N GLU A 413 23.00 -35.62 37.37
CA GLU A 413 21.97 -36.56 37.80
C GLU A 413 22.33 -37.96 37.29
N THR A 414 22.29 -38.94 38.18
CA THR A 414 22.29 -40.37 37.87
C THR A 414 21.04 -40.99 38.48
N HIS A 415 20.35 -41.79 37.68
CA HIS A 415 19.19 -42.59 38.04
C HIS A 415 19.44 -43.53 39.22
N GLY A 416 18.39 -43.69 40.04
CA GLY A 416 18.10 -44.84 40.90
C GLY A 416 16.63 -45.19 40.75
#